data_AF-A0A2K8SJG2-F1
#
_entry.id   AF-A0A2K8SJG2-F1
#
_cell.length_a   1.000
_cell.length_b   1.000
_cell.length_c   1.000
_cell.angle_alpha   90.00
_cell.angle_beta   90.00
_cell.angle_gamma   90.00
#
_symmetry.space_group_name_H-M   'P 1'
#
loop_
_entity.id
_entity.type
_entity.pdbx_description
1 polymer ?
#
loop_
_entity_poly.entity_id
_entity_poly.type
_entity_poly.pdbx_seq_one_letter_code
_entity_poly.pdbx_strand_id
1 'polypeptide(L)'
;METLGDVKPFLDQITATKIQHFAAEARVLTASEMKAITLPKRITILLCLIYSAQVQTRDNLIEMFLKRMRSIHHKAKEELDKLREKQQSAIERLLGVFTNVLEIFVDEPVNTEILGQVIRFWHPEEERSNC
;
A
#
# COMPACT_ATOMS: atom_id res chain seq x y z
N MET A 1 -18.39 -12.93 -13.22
CA MET A 1 -18.95 -11.67 -13.76
C MET A 1 -19.34 -11.77 -15.24
N GLU A 2 -18.84 -12.77 -15.97
CA GLU A 2 -19.25 -13.06 -17.36
C GLU A 2 -20.45 -14.02 -17.45
N THR A 3 -21.16 -14.23 -16.34
CA THR A 3 -22.32 -15.15 -16.28
C THR A 3 -23.46 -14.71 -17.21
N LEU A 4 -23.52 -13.42 -17.57
CA LEU A 4 -24.44 -12.89 -18.59
C LEU A 4 -23.77 -12.65 -19.96
N GLY A 5 -22.57 -13.18 -20.18
CA GLY A 5 -21.79 -12.98 -21.40
C GLY A 5 -21.16 -11.59 -21.52
N ASP A 6 -20.44 -11.39 -22.62
CA ASP A 6 -19.90 -10.09 -23.00
C ASP A 6 -20.98 -9.29 -23.76
N VAL A 7 -21.46 -8.22 -23.13
CA VAL A 7 -22.51 -7.35 -23.67
C VAL A 7 -21.92 -6.21 -24.51
N LYS A 8 -20.63 -5.92 -24.35
CA LYS A 8 -19.97 -4.75 -24.96
C LYS A 8 -20.11 -4.71 -26.49
N PRO A 9 -19.93 -5.81 -27.25
CA PRO A 9 -20.01 -5.78 -28.72
C PRO A 9 -21.38 -5.33 -29.24
N PHE A 10 -22.44 -5.56 -28.49
CA PHE A 10 -23.80 -5.16 -28.87
C PHE A 10 -24.08 -3.67 -28.65
N LEU A 11 -23.18 -2.95 -27.98
CA LEU A 11 -23.32 -1.54 -27.61
C LEU A 11 -22.31 -0.62 -28.32
N ASP A 12 -21.47 -1.15 -29.22
CA ASP A 12 -20.38 -0.40 -29.87
C ASP A 12 -20.85 0.85 -30.64
N GLN A 13 -22.09 0.86 -31.13
CA GLN A 13 -22.69 1.99 -31.84
C GLN A 13 -23.37 3.03 -30.92
N ILE A 14 -23.40 2.79 -29.60
CA ILE A 14 -24.08 3.64 -28.63
C ILE A 14 -23.03 4.39 -27.79
N THR A 15 -23.19 5.70 -27.69
CA THR A 15 -22.29 6.53 -26.87
C THR A 15 -22.41 6.18 -25.39
N ALA A 16 -21.31 6.29 -24.64
CA ALA A 16 -21.28 5.99 -23.21
C ALA A 16 -22.35 6.74 -22.41
N THR A 17 -22.57 8.02 -22.73
CA THR A 17 -23.63 8.84 -22.10
C THR A 17 -25.02 8.25 -22.32
N LYS A 18 -25.31 7.76 -23.52
CA LYS A 18 -26.60 7.16 -23.86
C LYS A 18 -26.78 5.78 -23.23
N ILE A 19 -25.69 5.01 -23.11
CA ILE A 19 -25.67 3.76 -22.33
C ILE A 19 -26.03 4.05 -20.86
N GLN A 20 -25.38 5.04 -20.24
CA GLN A 20 -25.67 5.42 -18.85
C GLN A 20 -27.11 5.90 -18.67
N HIS A 21 -27.62 6.72 -19.60
CA HIS A 21 -29.00 7.16 -19.59
C HIS A 21 -29.98 5.99 -19.63
N PHE A 22 -29.82 5.06 -20.59
CA PHE A 22 -30.69 3.90 -20.71
C PHE A 22 -30.57 2.92 -19.55
N ALA A 23 -29.38 2.76 -18.98
CA ALA A 23 -29.20 1.97 -17.75
C ALA A 23 -29.93 2.63 -16.56
N ALA A 24 -29.91 3.96 -16.46
CA ALA A 24 -30.64 4.69 -15.43
C ALA A 24 -32.16 4.56 -15.61
N GLU A 25 -32.64 4.67 -16.84
CA GLU A 25 -34.05 4.42 -17.19
C GLU A 25 -34.45 2.99 -16.78
N ALA A 26 -33.66 1.98 -17.13
CA ALA A 26 -33.93 0.58 -16.78
C ALA A 26 -33.98 0.33 -15.27
N ARG A 27 -33.18 1.04 -14.47
CA ARG A 27 -33.11 0.87 -13.01
C ARG A 27 -34.39 1.28 -12.28
N VAL A 28 -35.14 2.23 -12.82
CA VAL A 28 -36.34 2.79 -12.18
C VAL A 28 -37.64 2.14 -12.68
N LEU A 29 -37.58 1.38 -13.77
CA LEU A 29 -38.72 0.71 -14.36
C LEU A 29 -39.12 -0.55 -13.58
N THR A 30 -40.41 -0.69 -13.32
CA THR A 30 -41.02 -1.92 -12.80
C THR A 30 -41.21 -2.96 -13.90
N ALA A 31 -41.44 -4.22 -13.53
CA ALA A 31 -41.69 -5.30 -14.49
C ALA A 31 -42.91 -5.04 -15.40
N SER A 32 -43.94 -4.35 -14.90
CA SER A 32 -45.13 -3.99 -15.68
C SER A 32 -44.84 -2.89 -16.70
N GLU A 33 -44.10 -1.86 -16.30
CA GLU A 33 -43.68 -0.78 -17.21
C GLU A 33 -42.72 -1.31 -18.27
N MET A 34 -41.81 -2.21 -17.88
CA MET A 34 -40.91 -2.89 -18.81
C MET A 34 -41.67 -3.68 -19.89
N LYS A 35 -42.83 -4.28 -19.55
CA LYS A 35 -43.69 -4.98 -20.52
C LYS A 35 -44.39 -4.04 -21.50
N ALA A 36 -44.67 -2.80 -21.10
CA ALA A 36 -45.32 -1.79 -21.94
C ALA A 36 -44.36 -1.16 -22.99
N ILE A 37 -43.06 -1.36 -22.84
CA ILE A 37 -42.04 -0.87 -23.78
C ILE A 37 -41.95 -1.79 -25.00
N THR A 38 -41.68 -1.20 -26.17
CA THR A 38 -41.45 -1.95 -27.42
C THR A 38 -40.28 -2.92 -27.27
N LEU A 39 -40.39 -4.09 -27.89
CA LEU A 39 -39.36 -5.14 -27.79
C LEU A 39 -37.93 -4.64 -28.10
N PRO A 40 -37.68 -3.85 -29.17
CA PRO A 40 -36.34 -3.36 -29.46
C PRO A 40 -35.79 -2.47 -28.34
N LYS A 41 -36.58 -1.49 -27.88
CA LYS A 41 -36.16 -0.59 -26.80
C LYS A 41 -35.91 -1.37 -25.51
N ARG A 42 -36.80 -2.32 -25.18
CA ARG A 42 -36.67 -3.18 -23.99
C ARG A 42 -35.36 -3.97 -23.98
N ILE A 43 -34.97 -4.56 -25.11
CA ILE A 43 -33.70 -5.27 -25.24
C ILE A 43 -32.52 -4.31 -25.05
N THR A 44 -32.56 -3.14 -25.70
CA THR A 44 -31.49 -2.14 -25.58
C THR A 44 -31.27 -1.67 -24.14
N ILE A 45 -32.33 -1.27 -23.44
CA ILE A 45 -32.19 -0.78 -22.05
C ILE A 45 -31.73 -1.88 -21.10
N LEU A 46 -32.11 -3.15 -21.35
CA LEU A 46 -31.64 -4.29 -20.56
C LEU A 46 -30.14 -4.56 -20.80
N LEU A 47 -29.67 -4.54 -22.05
CA LEU A 47 -28.25 -4.67 -22.37
C LEU A 47 -27.44 -3.55 -21.71
N CYS A 48 -27.90 -2.29 -21.81
CA CYS A 48 -27.26 -1.15 -21.15
C CYS A 48 -27.21 -1.32 -19.62
N LEU A 49 -28.26 -1.84 -19.00
CA LEU A 49 -28.31 -2.11 -17.57
C LEU A 49 -27.26 -3.16 -17.15
N ILE A 50 -27.22 -4.29 -17.87
CA ILE A 50 -26.27 -5.38 -17.59
C ILE A 50 -24.84 -4.87 -17.74
N TYR A 51 -24.54 -4.19 -18.84
CA TYR A 51 -23.23 -3.61 -19.09
C TYR A 51 -22.83 -2.62 -17.98
N SER A 52 -23.73 -1.71 -17.61
CA SER A 52 -23.48 -0.74 -16.52
C SER A 52 -23.21 -1.44 -15.19
N ALA A 53 -23.92 -2.51 -14.86
CA ALA A 53 -23.70 -3.28 -13.65
C ALA A 53 -22.35 -4.03 -13.68
N GLN A 54 -21.96 -4.60 -14.83
CA GLN A 54 -20.66 -5.25 -15.01
C GLN A 54 -19.50 -4.27 -14.85
N VAL A 55 -19.57 -3.10 -15.50
CA VAL A 55 -18.55 -2.05 -15.38
C VAL A 55 -18.45 -1.57 -13.94
N GLN A 56 -19.57 -1.20 -13.31
CA GLN A 56 -19.58 -0.71 -11.94
C GLN A 56 -18.98 -1.73 -10.97
N THR A 57 -19.28 -3.02 -11.14
CA THR A 57 -18.75 -4.04 -10.25
C THR A 57 -17.25 -4.22 -10.45
N ARG A 58 -16.75 -4.17 -11.69
CA ARG A 58 -15.30 -4.19 -11.96
C ARG A 58 -14.60 -2.99 -11.31
N ASP A 59 -15.16 -1.79 -11.43
CA ASP A 59 -14.61 -0.58 -10.83
C ASP A 59 -14.57 -0.68 -9.30
N ASN A 60 -15.66 -1.16 -8.68
CA ASN A 60 -15.72 -1.38 -7.24
C ASN A 60 -14.65 -2.39 -6.77
N LEU A 61 -14.44 -3.48 -7.51
CA LEU A 61 -13.41 -4.47 -7.20
C LEU A 61 -12.00 -3.87 -7.28
N ILE A 62 -11.73 -3.08 -8.31
CA ILE A 62 -10.45 -2.36 -8.47
C ILE A 62 -10.25 -1.40 -7.29
N GLU A 63 -11.26 -0.62 -6.94
CA GLU A 63 -11.18 0.32 -5.82
C GLU A 63 -10.89 -0.39 -4.49
N MET A 64 -11.60 -1.49 -4.21
CA MET A 64 -11.38 -2.31 -3.02
C MET A 64 -9.97 -2.90 -2.99
N PHE A 65 -9.49 -3.41 -4.11
CA PHE A 65 -8.14 -3.96 -4.24
C PHE A 65 -7.08 -2.90 -3.94
N LEU A 66 -7.19 -1.71 -4.53
CA LEU A 66 -6.27 -0.60 -4.29
C LEU A 66 -6.28 -0.14 -2.83
N LYS A 67 -7.46 -0.02 -2.21
CA LYS A 67 -7.59 0.29 -0.77
C LYS A 67 -6.91 -0.77 0.09
N ARG A 68 -7.09 -2.05 -0.24
CA ARG A 68 -6.46 -3.16 0.48
C ARG A 68 -4.94 -3.12 0.36
N MET A 69 -4.40 -2.93 -0.85
CA MET A 69 -2.96 -2.81 -1.08
C MET A 69 -2.34 -1.65 -0.30
N ARG A 70 -2.99 -0.48 -0.32
CA ARG A 70 -2.52 0.68 0.46
C ARG A 70 -2.46 0.39 1.95
N SER A 71 -3.48 -0.28 2.49
CA SER A 71 -3.50 -0.68 3.91
C SER A 71 -2.38 -1.66 4.25
N ILE A 72 -2.10 -2.63 3.39
CA ILE A 72 -1.01 -3.60 3.59
C ILE A 72 0.34 -2.87 3.60
N HIS A 73 0.60 -2.00 2.61
CA HIS A 73 1.84 -1.22 2.57
C HIS A 73 2.01 -0.31 3.77
N HIS A 74 0.93 0.36 4.19
CA HIS A 74 0.97 1.23 5.36
C HIS A 74 1.33 0.45 6.63
N LYS A 75 0.66 -0.68 6.87
CA LYS A 75 0.96 -1.54 8.03
C LYS A 75 2.37 -2.10 8.00
N ALA A 76 2.85 -2.56 6.83
CA ALA A 76 4.22 -3.05 6.70
C ALA A 76 5.25 -1.96 7.01
N LYS A 77 5.01 -0.72 6.56
CA LYS A 77 5.86 0.43 6.84
C LYS A 77 5.86 0.78 8.34
N GLU A 78 4.69 0.79 8.96
CA GLU A 78 4.55 1.04 10.40
C GLU A 78 5.31 -0.01 11.23
N GLU A 79 5.16 -1.30 10.92
CA GLU A 79 5.87 -2.37 11.63
C GLU A 79 7.38 -2.32 11.40
N LEU A 80 7.83 -1.95 10.20
CA LEU A 80 9.25 -1.73 9.91
C LEU A 80 9.82 -0.58 10.76
N ASP A 81 9.08 0.52 10.87
CA ASP A 81 9.53 1.68 11.65
C ASP A 81 9.58 1.35 13.15
N LYS A 82 8.58 0.63 13.68
CA LYS A 82 8.63 0.09 15.06
C LYS A 82 9.84 -0.83 15.29
N LEU A 83 10.21 -1.65 14.31
CA LEU A 83 11.38 -2.52 14.43
C LEU A 83 12.68 -1.70 14.50
N ARG A 84 12.78 -0.66 13.67
CA ARG A 84 13.94 0.26 13.68
C ARG A 84 14.07 1.02 14.99
N GLU A 85 12.98 1.53 15.53
CA GLU A 85 12.95 2.19 16.84
C GLU A 85 13.44 1.25 17.95
N LYS A 86 13.00 -0.01 17.96
CA LYS A 86 13.46 -1.02 18.91
C LYS A 86 14.97 -1.29 18.77
N GLN A 87 15.47 -1.40 17.54
CA GLN A 87 16.90 -1.59 17.29
C GLN A 87 17.72 -0.39 17.78
N GLN A 88 17.27 0.83 17.48
CA GLN A 88 17.93 2.04 17.94
C GLN A 88 18.00 2.09 19.47
N SER A 89 16.88 1.86 20.16
CA SER A 89 16.86 1.83 21.63
C SER A 89 17.78 0.76 22.22
N ALA A 90 17.89 -0.41 21.58
CA ALA A 90 18.81 -1.47 22.00
C ALA A 90 20.28 -1.04 21.85
N ILE A 91 20.63 -0.38 20.75
CA ILE A 91 21.97 0.15 20.50
C ILE A 91 22.30 1.26 21.51
N GLU A 92 21.39 2.20 21.74
CA GLU A 92 21.57 3.28 22.74
C GLU A 92 21.81 2.71 24.14
N ARG A 93 21.06 1.66 24.53
CA ARG A 93 21.28 0.99 25.80
C ARG A 93 22.64 0.30 25.88
N LEU A 94 23.06 -0.39 24.81
CA LEU A 94 24.35 -1.06 24.75
C LEU A 94 25.49 -0.04 24.88
N LEU A 95 25.41 1.07 24.15
CA LEU A 95 26.38 2.17 24.24
C LEU A 95 26.42 2.75 25.65
N GLY A 96 25.27 2.99 26.28
CA GLY A 96 25.21 3.46 27.67
C GLY A 96 25.89 2.51 28.67
N VAL A 97 25.67 1.20 28.55
CA VAL A 97 26.37 0.21 29.38
C VAL A 97 27.87 0.23 29.12
N PHE A 98 28.29 0.33 27.86
CA PHE A 98 29.70 0.39 27.49
C PHE A 98 30.39 1.65 28.05
N THR A 99 29.75 2.82 27.93
CA THR A 99 30.23 4.08 28.52
C THR A 99 30.40 3.96 30.04
N ASN A 100 29.40 3.40 30.74
CA ASN A 100 29.50 3.20 32.20
C ASN A 100 30.68 2.30 32.58
N VAL A 101 30.91 1.23 31.82
CA VAL A 101 32.07 0.34 32.05
C VAL A 101 33.38 1.10 31.85
N LEU A 102 33.49 1.91 30.78
CA LEU A 102 34.67 2.74 30.53
C LEU A 102 34.91 3.76 31.65
N GLU A 103 33.87 4.42 32.17
CA GLU A 103 33.97 5.37 33.27
C GLU A 103 34.53 4.71 34.55
N ILE A 104 34.07 3.49 34.89
CA ILE A 104 34.60 2.73 36.04
C ILE A 104 36.10 2.46 35.90
N PHE A 105 36.56 2.15 34.69
CA PHE A 105 37.99 1.93 34.44
C PHE A 105 38.84 3.20 34.54
N VAL A 106 38.25 4.38 34.38
CA VAL A 106 38.97 5.68 34.46
C VAL A 106 39.21 6.13 35.91
N ASP A 107 38.40 5.66 36.86
CA ASP A 107 38.51 5.99 38.30
C ASP A 107 39.49 5.10 39.09
N GLU A 108 39.91 3.96 38.56
CA GLU A 108 41.15 3.29 38.97
C GLU A 108 42.33 3.92 38.22
N PRO A 109 43.57 3.93 38.77
CA PRO A 109 44.73 4.42 38.01
C PRO A 109 44.92 3.53 36.79
N VAL A 110 44.33 3.96 35.67
CA VAL A 110 44.39 3.31 34.37
C VAL A 110 45.84 2.98 34.11
N ASN A 111 46.15 1.69 33.96
CA ASN A 111 47.42 1.29 33.39
C ASN A 111 47.49 1.93 32.00
N THR A 112 48.28 3.00 31.88
CA THR A 112 48.38 3.89 30.70
C THR A 112 48.73 3.12 29.42
N GLU A 113 49.24 1.90 29.58
CA GLU A 113 49.54 0.96 28.51
C GLU A 113 48.28 0.36 27.86
N ILE A 114 47.24 0.03 28.63
CA ILE A 114 45.99 -0.58 28.11
C ILE A 114 45.14 0.47 27.38
N LEU A 115 45.04 1.68 27.93
CA LEU A 115 44.32 2.77 27.28
C LEU A 115 44.97 3.15 25.94
N GLY A 116 46.31 3.16 25.89
CA GLY A 116 47.08 3.40 24.67
C GLY A 116 46.98 2.27 23.62
N GLN A 117 46.61 1.04 24.01
CA GLN A 117 46.32 -0.05 23.08
C GLN A 117 44.91 0.07 22.50
N VAL A 118 43.92 0.42 23.32
CA VAL A 118 42.53 0.62 22.87
C VAL A 118 42.45 1.81 21.91
N ILE A 119 43.07 2.94 22.23
CA ILE A 119 43.06 4.13 21.36
C ILE A 119 43.72 3.82 20.00
N ARG A 120 44.85 3.09 19.96
CA ARG A 120 45.49 2.64 18.71
C ARG A 120 44.64 1.66 17.91
N PHE A 121 43.84 0.83 18.58
CA PHE A 121 42.92 -0.10 17.91
C PHE A 121 41.76 0.62 17.22
N TRP A 122 41.25 1.72 17.80
CA TRP A 122 40.14 2.50 17.25
C TRP A 122 40.57 3.60 16.26
N HIS A 123 41.82 4.09 16.31
CA HIS A 123 42.40 5.03 15.35
C HIS A 123 43.61 4.43 14.59
N PRO A 124 43.40 3.50 13.64
CA PRO A 124 44.50 2.87 12.91
C PRO A 124 45.12 3.74 11.79
N GLU A 125 44.54 4.90 11.45
CA GLU A 125 44.90 5.66 10.22
C GLU A 125 45.61 7.01 10.43
N GLU A 126 45.88 7.44 11.67
CA GLU A 126 46.45 8.78 11.92
C GLU A 126 48.00 8.83 11.86
N GLU A 127 48.67 7.70 11.55
CA GLU A 127 50.14 7.60 11.39
C GLU A 127 50.62 7.60 9.92
N ARG A 128 49.79 7.91 8.92
CA ARG A 128 50.19 8.00 7.49
C ARG A 128 50.37 9.42 6.94
N SER A 129 50.53 10.44 7.78
CA SER A 129 50.80 11.80 7.32
C SER A 129 51.92 12.49 8.11
N ASN A 130 53.04 11.80 8.29
CA ASN A 130 54.32 12.43 8.60
C ASN A 130 55.50 11.53 8.21
N CYS A 131 55.60 11.19 6.92
CA CYS A 131 56.84 10.87 6.22
C CYS A 131 56.72 11.38 4.78
#